data_AF-A0A2A2QN79-F1
#
_entry.id   AF-A0A2A2QN79-F1
#
_cell.length_a   1.000
_cell.length_b   1.000
_cell.length_c   1.000
_cell.angle_alpha   90.00
_cell.angle_beta   90.00
_cell.angle_gamma   90.00
#
_symmetry.space_group_name_H-M   'P 1'
#
loop_
_entity.id
_entity.type
_entity.pdbx_description
1 polymer ?
#
loop_
_entity_poly.entity_id
_entity_poly.type
_entity_poly.pdbx_seq_one_letter_code
_entity_poly.pdbx_strand_id
1 'polypeptide(L)'
;MNDHKNESAQWSQENGYEFHSESEGVISEGARSLDIFRRAEGFRDHVLGVHRNRPFEILDVMVSEHGVDGYFFVWRTIILIPTTGLDLPNFDLMPRRETGGVNFLGIKGLDLKVNPLAPPDERQMVDAFNKNYSLFAGGAFEAMEASIKSADHLVPSLSDVATICKPSVLRFLSTTVTGFIEVQDGYLAIRAPETRIIRPGVSDTILKGRERESLLNVANDLLDVLANAASEAPLRALTLENTFNPRQLLGGIIGAAIGFFLGFFLGFPLLFLIGKKFFLLIPVLALGGAALGNWIGKRLMRSK
;
A
#
# COMPACT_ATOMS: atom_id res chain seq x y z
N MET A 1 -3.69 24.60 10.15
CA MET A 1 -3.97 24.34 8.72
C MET A 1 -3.44 25.46 7.82
N ASN A 2 -3.58 26.74 8.18
CA ASN A 2 -3.03 27.86 7.40
C ASN A 2 -1.49 27.86 7.24
N ASP A 3 -0.73 27.42 8.25
CA ASP A 3 0.73 27.40 8.17
C ASP A 3 1.27 26.41 7.12
N HIS A 4 0.60 25.26 6.94
CA HIS A 4 1.02 24.25 5.95
C HIS A 4 0.90 24.74 4.50
N LYS A 5 -0.21 25.44 4.20
CA LYS A 5 -0.46 26.03 2.89
C LYS A 5 0.56 27.11 2.56
N ASN A 6 0.89 27.93 3.56
CA ASN A 6 1.89 28.99 3.42
C ASN A 6 3.29 28.43 3.17
N GLU A 7 3.70 27.37 3.87
CA GLU A 7 5.00 26.72 3.67
C GLU A 7 5.13 26.06 2.29
N SER A 8 4.07 25.41 1.79
CA SER A 8 4.09 24.77 0.45
C SER A 8 4.10 25.79 -0.68
N ALA A 9 3.31 26.85 -0.56
CA ALA A 9 3.31 27.95 -1.52
C ALA A 9 4.67 28.67 -1.58
N GLN A 10 5.26 28.95 -0.42
CA GLN A 10 6.58 29.56 -0.33
C GLN A 10 7.67 28.68 -0.94
N TRP A 11 7.70 27.39 -0.58
CA TRP A 11 8.67 26.45 -1.15
C TRP A 11 8.53 26.33 -2.67
N SER A 12 7.30 26.31 -3.19
CA SER A 12 7.05 26.26 -4.63
C SER A 12 7.58 27.52 -5.33
N GLN A 13 7.31 28.70 -4.76
CA GLN A 13 7.80 29.97 -5.27
C GLN A 13 9.34 30.04 -5.26
N GLU A 14 9.99 29.60 -4.18
CA GLU A 14 11.46 29.59 -4.05
C GLU A 14 12.13 28.72 -5.11
N ASN A 15 11.47 27.66 -5.57
CA ASN A 15 12.01 26.71 -6.55
C ASN A 15 11.47 26.93 -7.97
N GLY A 16 10.62 27.94 -8.19
CA GLY A 16 10.00 28.20 -9.50
C GLY A 16 8.98 27.14 -9.93
N TYR A 17 8.37 26.44 -8.98
CA TYR A 17 7.29 25.50 -9.22
C TYR A 17 5.93 26.21 -9.21
N GLU A 18 4.96 25.65 -9.93
CA GLU A 18 3.58 26.12 -9.95
C GLU A 18 2.81 25.55 -8.75
N PHE A 19 2.02 26.38 -8.07
CA PHE A 19 1.25 25.98 -6.89
C PHE A 19 -0.25 26.28 -7.07
N HIS A 20 -1.08 25.28 -6.80
CA HIS A 20 -2.53 25.37 -6.77
C HIS A 20 -3.05 24.95 -5.40
N SER A 21 -3.83 25.83 -4.75
CA SER A 21 -4.35 25.52 -3.43
C SER A 21 -5.50 24.53 -3.41
N GLU A 22 -6.25 24.46 -4.51
CA GLU A 22 -7.30 23.47 -4.74
C GLU A 22 -6.89 22.67 -5.98
N SER A 23 -6.99 21.35 -5.90
CA SER A 23 -6.47 20.45 -6.94
C SER A 23 -7.57 19.75 -7.74
N GLU A 24 -8.85 20.05 -7.47
CA GLU A 24 -9.96 19.51 -8.26
C GLU A 24 -9.82 19.98 -9.72
N GLY A 25 -9.54 19.03 -10.62
CA GLY A 25 -9.32 19.30 -12.04
C GLY A 25 -7.86 19.25 -12.51
N VAL A 26 -6.87 19.19 -11.62
CA VAL A 26 -5.45 19.43 -11.98
C VAL A 26 -4.56 18.17 -11.99
N ILE A 27 -5.01 17.04 -11.43
CA ILE A 27 -4.25 15.78 -11.54
C ILE A 27 -4.30 15.31 -13.00
N SER A 28 -3.13 14.97 -13.56
CA SER A 28 -3.04 14.37 -14.89
C SER A 28 -4.07 13.26 -15.09
N GLU A 29 -4.82 13.27 -16.20
CA GLU A 29 -5.95 12.36 -16.43
C GLU A 29 -5.56 10.89 -16.26
N GLY A 30 -4.35 10.51 -16.70
CA GLY A 30 -3.83 9.15 -16.55
C GLY A 30 -3.40 8.76 -15.13
N ALA A 31 -3.14 9.72 -14.24
CA ALA A 31 -2.78 9.41 -12.85
C ALA A 31 -3.99 9.11 -11.97
N ARG A 32 -5.22 9.47 -12.39
CA ARG A 32 -6.44 9.24 -11.58
C ARG A 32 -6.86 7.78 -11.47
N SER A 33 -6.38 6.92 -12.37
CA SER A 33 -6.65 5.47 -12.35
C SER A 33 -5.82 4.71 -11.31
N LEU A 34 -4.76 5.34 -10.80
CA LEU A 34 -3.86 4.74 -9.82
C LEU A 34 -4.59 4.36 -8.52
N ASP A 35 -4.24 3.20 -7.98
CA ASP A 35 -4.79 2.63 -6.75
C ASP A 35 -4.66 3.60 -5.56
N ILE A 36 -3.55 4.35 -5.51
CA ILE A 36 -3.30 5.35 -4.48
C ILE A 36 -4.39 6.46 -4.41
N PHE A 37 -5.09 6.72 -5.51
CA PHE A 37 -6.17 7.71 -5.58
C PHE A 37 -7.58 7.11 -5.60
N ARG A 38 -7.73 5.78 -5.67
CA ARG A 38 -9.05 5.12 -5.80
C ARG A 38 -10.01 5.45 -4.65
N ARG A 39 -9.49 5.75 -3.46
CA ARG A 39 -10.25 6.17 -2.26
C ARG A 39 -10.11 7.65 -1.92
N ALA A 40 -9.68 8.47 -2.87
CA ALA A 40 -9.52 9.90 -2.68
C ALA A 40 -10.90 10.58 -2.58
N GLU A 41 -11.09 11.34 -1.51
CA GLU A 41 -12.30 12.10 -1.20
C GLU A 41 -12.07 13.60 -1.38
N GLY A 42 -10.82 14.02 -1.63
CA GLY A 42 -10.46 15.41 -1.83
C GLY A 42 -8.96 15.60 -2.05
N PHE A 43 -8.59 16.75 -2.59
CA PHE A 43 -7.22 17.08 -2.98
C PHE A 43 -6.88 18.52 -2.59
N ARG A 44 -5.62 18.78 -2.23
CA ARG A 44 -5.12 20.15 -1.99
C ARG A 44 -3.62 20.27 -2.19
N ASP A 45 -3.12 21.50 -2.05
CA ASP A 45 -1.70 21.85 -2.00
C ASP A 45 -0.88 21.22 -3.14
N HIS A 46 -1.42 21.33 -4.35
CA HIS A 46 -0.87 20.76 -5.56
C HIS A 46 0.28 21.60 -6.08
N VAL A 47 1.41 20.95 -6.34
CA VAL A 47 2.63 21.55 -6.85
C VAL A 47 3.04 20.83 -8.13
N LEU A 48 3.28 21.59 -9.19
CA LEU A 48 3.72 21.11 -10.48
C LEU A 48 5.07 21.74 -10.82
N GLY A 49 5.95 20.98 -11.47
CA GLY A 49 7.22 21.54 -11.91
C GLY A 49 8.09 20.54 -12.65
N VAL A 50 9.34 20.95 -12.86
CA VAL A 50 10.40 20.10 -13.40
C VAL A 50 11.51 20.01 -12.37
N HIS A 51 11.87 18.80 -11.98
CA HIS A 51 12.95 18.52 -11.05
C HIS A 51 13.89 17.48 -11.66
N ARG A 52 15.19 17.78 -11.71
CA ARG A 52 16.21 16.93 -12.36
C ARG A 52 15.82 16.50 -13.79
N ASN A 53 15.29 17.43 -14.58
CA ASN A 53 14.80 17.22 -15.95
C ASN A 53 13.60 16.27 -16.09
N ARG A 54 12.87 15.99 -15.00
CA ARG A 54 11.62 15.22 -15.03
C ARG A 54 10.44 16.08 -14.58
N PRO A 55 9.31 16.07 -15.31
CA PRO A 55 8.09 16.67 -14.82
C PRO A 55 7.62 15.91 -13.56
N PHE A 56 7.02 16.62 -12.62
CA PHE A 56 6.46 16.00 -11.41
C PHE A 56 5.19 16.71 -10.96
N GLU A 57 4.40 15.99 -10.18
CA GLU A 57 3.29 16.53 -9.39
C GLU A 57 3.47 16.14 -7.91
N ILE A 58 3.17 17.03 -6.98
CA ILE A 58 3.07 16.71 -5.55
C ILE A 58 1.75 17.25 -5.04
N LEU A 59 0.97 16.43 -4.35
CA LEU A 59 -0.31 16.84 -3.82
C LEU A 59 -0.64 16.13 -2.51
N ASP A 60 -1.49 16.75 -1.70
CA ASP A 60 -2.08 16.11 -0.55
C ASP A 60 -3.45 15.54 -0.93
N VAL A 61 -3.69 14.31 -0.53
CA VAL A 61 -4.92 13.56 -0.83
C VAL A 61 -5.61 13.16 0.45
N MET A 62 -6.89 13.46 0.53
CA MET A 62 -7.76 13.04 1.62
C MET A 62 -8.30 11.64 1.33
N VAL A 63 -8.12 10.71 2.24
CA VAL A 63 -8.67 9.36 2.12
C VAL A 63 -9.50 9.02 3.35
N SER A 64 -10.56 8.25 3.15
CA SER A 64 -11.36 7.70 4.26
C SER A 64 -10.64 6.48 4.85
N GLU A 65 -10.49 6.44 6.17
CA GLU A 65 -9.94 5.30 6.91
C GLU A 65 -10.91 4.85 8.00
N HIS A 66 -10.89 3.54 8.26
CA HIS A 66 -11.69 2.92 9.31
C HIS A 66 -10.87 2.75 10.57
N GLY A 67 -11.23 3.48 11.62
CA GLY A 67 -10.71 3.29 12.96
C GLY A 67 -11.70 2.52 13.85
N VAL A 68 -11.23 2.16 15.06
CA VAL A 68 -12.04 1.52 16.11
C VAL A 68 -13.27 2.36 16.46
N ASP A 69 -13.17 3.69 16.32
CA ASP A 69 -14.19 4.66 16.70
C ASP A 69 -15.04 5.16 15.50
N GLY A 70 -14.90 4.58 14.30
CA GLY A 70 -15.67 4.96 13.10
C GLY A 70 -14.82 5.37 11.90
N TYR A 71 -15.43 6.15 10.99
CA TYR A 71 -14.76 6.68 9.79
C TYR A 71 -14.01 7.96 10.12
N PHE A 72 -12.78 8.06 9.63
CA PHE A 72 -11.94 9.26 9.74
C PHE A 72 -11.39 9.62 8.38
N PHE A 73 -11.06 10.90 8.20
CA PHE A 73 -10.36 11.38 7.02
C PHE A 73 -8.92 11.70 7.41
N VAL A 74 -7.97 11.18 6.64
CA VAL A 74 -6.55 11.47 6.80
C VAL A 74 -5.99 12.05 5.50
N TRP A 75 -4.99 12.91 5.63
CA TRP A 75 -4.31 13.52 4.49
C TRP A 75 -2.96 12.87 4.25
N ARG A 76 -2.68 12.59 2.98
CA ARG A 76 -1.47 11.90 2.53
C ARG A 76 -0.80 12.66 1.41
N THR A 77 0.45 13.08 1.60
CA THR A 77 1.24 13.63 0.49
C THR A 77 1.65 12.52 -0.47
N ILE A 78 1.43 12.76 -1.76
CA ILE A 78 1.75 11.87 -2.88
C ILE A 78 2.63 12.63 -3.85
N ILE A 79 3.68 11.99 -4.33
CA ILE A 79 4.50 12.44 -5.45
C ILE A 79 4.17 11.60 -6.66
N LEU A 80 3.96 12.25 -7.80
CA LEU A 80 3.77 11.65 -9.10
C LEU A 80 4.91 12.07 -10.03
N ILE A 81 5.49 11.10 -10.73
CA ILE A 81 6.46 11.36 -11.79
C ILE A 81 6.08 10.49 -12.99
N PRO A 82 5.83 11.07 -14.18
CA PRO A 82 5.64 10.30 -15.40
C PRO A 82 6.88 9.43 -15.69
N THR A 83 6.66 8.17 -16.02
CA THR A 83 7.73 7.20 -16.35
C THR A 83 8.04 7.20 -17.85
N THR A 84 7.76 8.30 -18.55
CA THR A 84 7.95 8.42 -20.01
C THR A 84 9.38 8.06 -20.40
N GLY A 85 9.53 7.09 -21.30
CA GLY A 85 10.83 6.59 -21.76
C GLY A 85 11.44 5.48 -20.89
N LEU A 86 10.75 5.04 -19.83
CA LEU A 86 11.12 3.87 -19.04
C LEU A 86 10.09 2.75 -19.29
N ASP A 87 10.58 1.56 -19.67
CA ASP A 87 9.76 0.36 -19.80
C ASP A 87 9.69 -0.34 -18.43
N LEU A 88 8.78 0.15 -17.57
CA LEU A 88 8.58 -0.39 -16.23
C LEU A 88 7.31 -1.25 -16.18
N PRO A 89 7.36 -2.44 -15.56
CA PRO A 89 6.16 -3.23 -15.33
C PRO A 89 5.25 -2.55 -14.31
N ASN A 90 3.96 -2.89 -14.35
CA ASN A 90 3.03 -2.43 -13.31
C ASN A 90 3.31 -3.18 -12.00
N PHE A 91 3.42 -2.45 -10.88
CA PHE A 91 3.59 -3.05 -9.56
C PHE A 91 3.28 -2.09 -8.42
N ASP A 92 2.99 -2.69 -7.26
CA ASP A 92 2.91 -1.99 -6.00
C ASP A 92 3.87 -2.54 -4.96
N LEU A 93 4.44 -1.64 -4.15
CA LEU A 93 5.17 -1.94 -2.94
C LEU A 93 4.42 -1.33 -1.75
N MET A 94 3.76 -2.20 -0.99
CA MET A 94 3.07 -1.79 0.24
C MET A 94 3.98 -1.96 1.45
N PRO A 95 4.11 -0.95 2.33
CA PRO A 95 4.78 -1.11 3.60
C PRO A 95 4.12 -2.22 4.44
N ARG A 96 4.90 -3.17 4.96
CA ARG A 96 4.35 -4.34 5.68
C ARG A 96 3.52 -3.98 6.90
N ARG A 97 3.86 -2.89 7.57
CA ARG A 97 3.08 -2.34 8.70
C ARG A 97 1.62 -2.06 8.33
N GLU A 98 1.35 -1.73 7.06
CA GLU A 98 0.01 -1.41 6.56
C GLU A 98 -0.70 -2.64 6.01
N THR A 99 0.06 -3.65 5.57
CA THR A 99 -0.51 -4.94 5.15
C THR A 99 -1.06 -5.76 6.31
N GLY A 100 -0.93 -5.36 7.58
CA GLY A 100 -1.34 -6.15 8.75
C GLY A 100 -2.80 -6.65 8.71
N GLY A 101 -3.74 -5.79 8.32
CA GLY A 101 -5.16 -6.16 8.14
C GLY A 101 -5.40 -7.00 6.87
N VAL A 102 -4.66 -6.72 5.81
CA VAL A 102 -4.76 -7.39 4.50
C VAL A 102 -4.19 -8.82 4.55
N ASN A 103 -3.10 -9.01 5.30
CA ASN A 103 -2.49 -10.29 5.63
C ASN A 103 -3.42 -11.18 6.46
N PHE A 104 -4.26 -10.60 7.33
CA PHE A 104 -5.28 -11.33 8.08
C PHE A 104 -6.32 -11.93 7.12
N LEU A 105 -6.69 -11.16 6.08
CA LEU A 105 -7.59 -11.58 5.02
C LEU A 105 -6.94 -12.52 4.00
N GLY A 106 -5.64 -12.86 4.11
CA GLY A 106 -5.00 -13.84 3.23
C GLY A 106 -4.47 -13.27 1.90
N ILE A 107 -4.54 -11.94 1.73
CA ILE A 107 -3.83 -11.22 0.68
C ILE A 107 -2.47 -10.85 1.26
N LYS A 108 -1.47 -11.64 0.92
CA LYS A 108 -0.09 -11.39 1.29
C LYS A 108 0.64 -11.13 -0.01
N GLY A 109 1.27 -9.96 -0.14
CA GLY A 109 2.11 -9.68 -1.30
C GLY A 109 3.27 -10.69 -1.37
N LEU A 110 3.93 -10.74 -2.51
CA LEU A 110 5.01 -11.66 -2.81
C LEU A 110 6.18 -11.46 -1.82
N ASP A 111 6.66 -12.57 -1.26
CA ASP A 111 7.90 -12.61 -0.49
C ASP A 111 9.04 -13.02 -1.42
N LEU A 112 10.15 -12.29 -1.35
CA LEU A 112 11.36 -12.64 -2.09
C LEU A 112 12.13 -13.72 -1.32
N LYS A 113 12.50 -14.81 -1.97
CA LYS A 113 13.38 -15.82 -1.39
C LYS A 113 14.66 -15.93 -2.17
N VAL A 114 15.77 -15.98 -1.45
CA VAL A 114 17.09 -16.26 -2.02
C VAL A 114 17.57 -17.63 -1.52
N ASN A 115 18.44 -18.28 -2.29
CA ASN A 115 19.04 -19.55 -1.89
C ASN A 115 19.67 -19.43 -0.48
N PRO A 116 19.44 -20.39 0.44
CA PRO A 116 20.07 -20.38 1.76
C PRO A 116 21.61 -20.29 1.74
N LEU A 117 22.24 -20.76 0.65
CA LEU A 117 23.68 -20.72 0.39
C LEU A 117 24.15 -19.44 -0.33
N ALA A 118 23.25 -18.50 -0.61
CA ALA A 118 23.63 -17.23 -1.21
C ALA A 118 24.53 -16.40 -0.27
N PRO A 119 25.33 -15.48 -0.83
CA PRO A 119 26.15 -14.56 -0.06
C PRO A 119 25.38 -13.87 1.10
N PRO A 120 26.00 -13.65 2.27
CA PRO A 120 25.32 -13.04 3.42
C PRO A 120 24.72 -11.66 3.15
N ASP A 121 25.35 -10.86 2.30
CA ASP A 121 24.89 -9.54 1.89
C ASP A 121 23.61 -9.62 1.03
N GLU A 122 23.53 -10.56 0.10
CA GLU A 122 22.30 -10.80 -0.69
C GLU A 122 21.14 -11.23 0.23
N ARG A 123 21.39 -12.12 1.18
CA ARG A 123 20.38 -12.56 2.17
C ARG A 123 19.90 -11.40 3.02
N GLN A 124 20.82 -10.61 3.59
CA GLN A 124 20.46 -9.45 4.41
C GLN A 124 19.65 -8.41 3.65
N MET A 125 19.98 -8.17 2.38
CA MET A 125 19.26 -7.24 1.52
C MET A 125 17.83 -7.73 1.24
N VAL A 126 17.65 -9.01 0.91
CA VAL A 126 16.33 -9.61 0.69
C VAL A 126 15.50 -9.62 1.98
N ASP A 127 16.11 -9.96 3.11
CA ASP A 127 15.44 -9.93 4.42
C ASP A 127 15.02 -8.50 4.80
N ALA A 128 15.87 -7.50 4.54
CA ALA A 128 15.54 -6.10 4.79
C ALA A 128 14.41 -5.60 3.88
N PHE A 129 14.42 -5.96 2.59
CA PHE A 129 13.32 -5.69 1.68
C PHE A 129 12.01 -6.32 2.19
N ASN A 130 12.02 -7.62 2.48
CA ASN A 130 10.83 -8.34 2.98
C ASN A 130 10.38 -7.83 4.35
N LYS A 131 11.24 -7.23 5.17
CA LYS A 131 10.81 -6.60 6.42
C LYS A 131 10.01 -5.32 6.15
N ASN A 132 10.38 -4.57 5.12
CA ASN A 132 9.83 -3.25 4.84
C ASN A 132 8.62 -3.31 3.92
N TYR A 133 8.65 -4.11 2.86
CA TYR A 133 7.66 -4.11 1.79
C TYR A 133 7.06 -5.49 1.50
N SER A 134 5.83 -5.45 0.97
CA SER A 134 5.15 -6.53 0.27
C SER A 134 4.97 -6.10 -1.18
N LEU A 135 5.39 -6.95 -2.11
CA LEU A 135 5.32 -6.69 -3.55
C LEU A 135 4.04 -7.27 -4.15
N PHE A 136 3.33 -6.48 -4.96
CA PHE A 136 2.18 -6.92 -5.73
C PHE A 136 2.44 -6.64 -7.21
N ALA A 137 2.67 -7.68 -8.00
CA ALA A 137 2.82 -7.50 -9.44
C ALA A 137 1.47 -7.17 -10.07
N GLY A 138 1.43 -6.17 -10.94
CA GLY A 138 0.20 -5.73 -11.59
C GLY A 138 -0.75 -4.90 -10.72
N GLY A 139 -0.40 -4.62 -9.47
CA GLY A 139 -1.21 -3.81 -8.54
C GLY A 139 -1.77 -4.60 -7.35
N ALA A 140 -1.87 -3.96 -6.20
CA ALA A 140 -2.34 -4.57 -4.96
C ALA A 140 -3.85 -4.79 -4.98
N PHE A 141 -4.62 -3.88 -5.60
CA PHE A 141 -6.05 -4.06 -5.72
C PHE A 141 -6.42 -5.11 -6.75
N GLU A 142 -5.74 -5.18 -7.89
CA GLU A 142 -5.95 -6.18 -8.92
C GLU A 142 -5.69 -7.58 -8.35
N ALA A 143 -4.63 -7.72 -7.55
CA ALA A 143 -4.37 -8.94 -6.79
C ALA A 143 -5.50 -9.25 -5.79
N MET A 144 -6.05 -8.23 -5.10
CA MET A 144 -7.19 -8.39 -4.21
C MET A 144 -8.49 -8.76 -4.95
N GLU A 145 -8.79 -8.15 -6.09
CA GLU A 145 -9.99 -8.44 -6.86
C GLU A 145 -9.92 -9.85 -7.48
N ALA A 146 -8.76 -10.20 -8.06
CA ALA A 146 -8.50 -11.53 -8.57
C ALA A 146 -8.58 -12.59 -7.46
N SER A 147 -8.15 -12.25 -6.24
CA SER A 147 -8.23 -13.13 -5.08
C SER A 147 -9.65 -13.52 -4.70
N ILE A 148 -10.60 -12.60 -4.87
CA ILE A 148 -12.01 -12.79 -4.55
C ILE A 148 -12.68 -13.60 -5.67
N LYS A 149 -12.29 -13.34 -6.93
CA LYS A 149 -12.96 -13.88 -8.11
C LYS A 149 -12.53 -15.29 -8.52
N SER A 150 -11.30 -15.72 -8.24
CA SER A 150 -10.82 -17.03 -8.71
C SER A 150 -9.83 -17.72 -7.75
N ALA A 151 -9.97 -19.04 -7.59
CA ALA A 151 -9.02 -19.87 -6.84
C ALA A 151 -7.69 -20.09 -7.57
N ASP A 152 -7.68 -19.87 -8.90
CA ASP A 152 -6.55 -20.08 -9.80
C ASP A 152 -5.89 -18.75 -10.20
N HIS A 153 -5.70 -17.84 -9.25
CA HIS A 153 -4.91 -16.64 -9.52
C HIS A 153 -3.51 -17.07 -9.96
N LEU A 154 -3.20 -16.79 -11.23
CA LEU A 154 -1.88 -17.03 -11.80
C LEU A 154 -0.88 -16.19 -11.01
N VAL A 155 -0.01 -16.87 -10.27
CA VAL A 155 1.10 -16.24 -9.57
C VAL A 155 1.90 -15.45 -10.60
N PRO A 156 2.17 -14.16 -10.37
CA PRO A 156 3.06 -13.41 -11.23
C PRO A 156 4.39 -14.15 -11.33
N SER A 157 4.87 -14.30 -12.55
CA SER A 157 6.19 -14.88 -12.79
C SER A 157 7.27 -13.91 -12.31
N LEU A 158 8.46 -14.44 -11.98
CA LEU A 158 9.60 -13.59 -11.62
C LEU A 158 9.97 -12.62 -12.76
N SER A 159 9.68 -12.98 -14.01
CA SER A 159 9.82 -12.10 -15.18
C SER A 159 8.95 -10.86 -15.09
N ASP A 160 7.75 -10.95 -14.51
CA ASP A 160 6.80 -9.83 -14.43
C ASP A 160 7.27 -8.74 -13.44
N VAL A 161 8.16 -9.09 -12.52
CA VAL A 161 8.74 -8.19 -11.50
C VAL A 161 10.25 -8.12 -11.56
N ALA A 162 10.85 -8.55 -12.69
CA ALA A 162 12.29 -8.75 -12.80
C ALA A 162 13.07 -7.44 -12.58
N THR A 163 12.50 -6.31 -12.98
CA THR A 163 13.07 -4.97 -12.83
C THR A 163 13.20 -4.56 -11.36
N ILE A 164 12.26 -4.99 -10.51
CA ILE A 164 12.26 -4.68 -9.06
C ILE A 164 13.22 -5.62 -8.31
N CYS A 165 13.32 -6.85 -8.79
CA CYS A 165 14.11 -7.92 -8.21
C CYS A 165 15.63 -7.81 -8.49
N LYS A 166 16.11 -6.62 -8.84
CA LYS A 166 17.52 -6.34 -9.14
C LYS A 166 18.29 -5.90 -7.89
N PRO A 167 19.58 -6.26 -7.76
CA PRO A 167 20.37 -5.92 -6.58
C PRO A 167 20.35 -4.44 -6.21
N SER A 168 20.52 -3.51 -7.16
CA SER A 168 20.53 -2.07 -6.85
C SER A 168 19.18 -1.57 -6.33
N VAL A 169 18.08 -2.04 -6.94
CA VAL A 169 16.71 -1.69 -6.55
C VAL A 169 16.41 -2.22 -5.14
N LEU A 170 16.73 -3.48 -4.88
CA LEU A 170 16.53 -4.09 -3.56
C LEU A 170 17.38 -3.40 -2.50
N ARG A 171 18.62 -3.02 -2.82
CA ARG A 171 19.49 -2.27 -1.92
C ARG A 171 18.89 -0.90 -1.60
N PHE A 172 18.44 -0.17 -2.61
CA PHE A 172 17.80 1.13 -2.43
C PHE A 172 16.57 1.02 -1.51
N LEU A 173 15.67 0.07 -1.80
CA LEU A 173 14.44 -0.13 -1.02
C LEU A 173 14.69 -0.73 0.38
N SER A 174 15.85 -1.35 0.61
CA SER A 174 16.24 -1.83 1.94
C SER A 174 16.64 -0.70 2.90
N THR A 175 17.12 0.43 2.36
CA THR A 175 17.64 1.56 3.14
C THR A 175 16.74 2.78 3.14
N THR A 176 15.93 2.94 2.10
CA THR A 176 15.07 4.11 1.93
C THR A 176 13.73 3.87 2.63
N VAL A 177 13.32 4.83 3.46
CA VAL A 177 12.02 4.80 4.13
C VAL A 177 11.01 5.59 3.28
N THR A 178 10.14 4.87 2.56
CA THR A 178 8.99 5.47 1.87
C THR A 178 7.67 4.91 2.41
N GLY A 179 6.56 5.48 1.97
CA GLY A 179 5.23 4.88 2.13
C GLY A 179 4.95 3.88 1.02
N PHE A 180 3.69 3.81 0.61
CA PHE A 180 3.26 3.03 -0.56
C PHE A 180 3.92 3.55 -1.84
N ILE A 181 4.44 2.64 -2.66
CA ILE A 181 4.96 2.95 -4.00
C ILE A 181 4.10 2.19 -5.01
N GLU A 182 3.70 2.86 -6.07
CA GLU A 182 2.91 2.31 -7.17
C GLU A 182 3.55 2.74 -8.49
N VAL A 183 3.69 1.81 -9.42
CA VAL A 183 4.04 2.09 -10.82
C VAL A 183 2.94 1.51 -11.68
N GLN A 184 2.19 2.37 -12.35
CA GLN A 184 1.08 1.97 -13.21
C GLN A 184 0.73 3.11 -14.17
N ASP A 185 0.15 2.76 -15.32
CA ASP A 185 -0.40 3.70 -16.31
C ASP A 185 0.58 4.83 -16.74
N GLY A 186 1.88 4.54 -16.74
CA GLY A 186 2.92 5.49 -17.13
C GLY A 186 3.33 6.48 -16.03
N TYR A 187 3.03 6.18 -14.77
CA TYR A 187 3.40 6.99 -13.61
C TYR A 187 4.09 6.16 -12.54
N LEU A 188 5.03 6.79 -11.84
CA LEU A 188 5.48 6.39 -10.51
C LEU A 188 4.76 7.28 -9.50
N ALA A 189 4.02 6.67 -8.58
CA ALA A 189 3.46 7.32 -7.42
C ALA A 189 4.17 6.87 -6.15
N ILE A 190 4.60 7.83 -5.31
CA ILE A 190 5.14 7.54 -3.98
C ILE A 190 4.33 8.30 -2.93
N ARG A 191 3.70 7.55 -2.03
CA ARG A 191 3.14 8.11 -0.81
C ARG A 191 4.24 8.39 0.20
N ALA A 192 4.13 9.52 0.89
CA ALA A 192 4.95 9.79 2.05
C ALA A 192 4.82 8.68 3.11
N PRO A 193 5.92 8.33 3.80
CA PRO A 193 5.84 7.41 4.93
C PRO A 193 5.03 8.05 6.06
N GLU A 194 4.43 7.22 6.93
CA GLU A 194 3.74 7.74 8.11
C GLU A 194 4.69 8.54 9.00
N THR A 195 4.42 9.84 9.15
CA THR A 195 5.22 10.76 9.95
C THR A 195 4.58 11.06 11.30
N ARG A 196 3.24 10.96 11.41
CA ARG A 196 2.51 11.32 12.63
C ARG A 196 1.38 10.36 12.96
N ILE A 197 1.50 9.66 14.08
CA ILE A 197 0.41 8.85 14.63
C ILE A 197 -0.65 9.80 15.21
N ILE A 198 -1.84 9.81 14.62
CA ILE A 198 -2.99 10.56 15.13
C ILE A 198 -3.63 9.74 16.26
N ARG A 199 -3.82 8.44 16.03
CA ARG A 199 -4.34 7.43 16.96
C ARG A 199 -3.77 6.05 16.60
N PRO A 200 -3.90 5.02 17.45
CA PRO A 200 -3.47 3.66 17.10
C PRO A 200 -4.08 3.22 15.75
N GLY A 201 -3.23 3.01 14.73
CA GLY A 201 -3.63 2.59 13.39
C GLY A 201 -4.10 3.69 12.44
N VAL A 202 -4.03 4.97 12.81
CA VAL A 202 -4.42 6.11 11.95
C VAL A 202 -3.34 7.19 11.99
N SER A 203 -2.79 7.54 10.83
CA SER A 203 -1.69 8.50 10.69
C SER A 203 -1.90 9.45 9.51
N ASP A 204 -1.53 10.71 9.69
CA ASP A 204 -1.35 11.65 8.58
C ASP A 204 0.06 11.48 8.02
N THR A 205 0.19 11.67 6.71
CA THR A 205 1.49 11.62 6.01
C THR A 205 1.68 12.91 5.20
N ILE A 206 1.34 14.06 5.79
CA ILE A 206 1.54 15.37 5.17
C ILE A 206 3.01 15.78 5.32
N LEU A 207 3.68 16.08 4.21
CA LEU A 207 5.03 16.63 4.17
C LEU A 207 5.02 18.12 3.88
N LYS A 208 6.01 18.85 4.40
CA LYS A 208 6.17 20.29 4.17
C LYS A 208 7.48 20.65 3.50
N GLY A 209 7.46 21.63 2.59
CA GLY A 209 8.65 22.26 2.01
C GLY A 209 9.80 21.28 1.72
N ARG A 210 10.89 21.37 2.49
CA ARG A 210 12.07 20.50 2.36
C ARG A 210 11.79 19.00 2.49
N GLU A 211 10.78 18.60 3.25
CA GLU A 211 10.39 17.18 3.34
C GLU A 211 9.78 16.68 2.03
N ARG A 212 8.98 17.53 1.35
CA ARG A 212 8.45 17.22 0.01
C ARG A 212 9.61 17.08 -0.99
N GLU A 213 10.58 17.99 -0.92
CA GLU A 213 11.78 17.91 -1.74
C GLU A 213 12.62 16.66 -1.44
N SER A 214 12.76 16.26 -0.18
CA SER A 214 13.45 15.02 0.20
C SER A 214 12.79 13.79 -0.42
N LEU A 215 11.45 13.69 -0.32
CA LEU A 215 10.73 12.59 -0.95
C LEU A 215 10.79 12.66 -2.49
N LEU A 216 10.80 13.86 -3.09
CA LEU A 216 10.94 14.05 -4.53
C LEU A 216 12.32 13.58 -5.03
N ASN A 217 13.38 13.86 -4.25
CA ASN A 217 14.71 13.33 -4.51
C ASN A 217 14.71 11.80 -4.44
N VAL A 218 14.10 11.22 -3.41
CA VAL A 218 13.95 9.76 -3.27
C VAL A 218 13.20 9.16 -4.47
N ALA A 219 12.13 9.79 -4.94
CA ALA A 219 11.37 9.32 -6.10
C ALA A 219 12.20 9.34 -7.38
N ASN A 220 12.99 10.41 -7.59
CA ASN A 220 13.90 10.51 -8.72
C ASN A 220 15.05 9.49 -8.63
N ASP A 221 15.65 9.32 -7.45
CA ASP A 221 16.71 8.33 -7.22
C ASP A 221 16.18 6.91 -7.47
N LEU A 222 14.93 6.61 -7.07
CA LEU A 222 14.30 5.32 -7.38
C LEU A 222 14.14 5.12 -8.89
N LEU A 223 13.69 6.12 -9.64
CA LEU A 223 13.60 6.03 -11.11
C LEU A 223 14.96 5.83 -11.76
N ASP A 224 15.99 6.54 -11.27
CA ASP A 224 17.36 6.37 -11.76
C ASP A 224 17.86 4.95 -11.51
N VAL A 225 17.61 4.41 -10.31
CA VAL A 225 17.97 3.03 -9.97
C VAL A 225 17.21 2.04 -10.85
N LEU A 226 15.89 2.19 -11.01
CA LEU A 226 15.07 1.33 -11.88
C LEU A 226 15.52 1.35 -13.34
N ALA A 227 15.83 2.54 -13.88
CA ALA A 227 16.31 2.70 -15.24
C ALA A 227 17.65 2.00 -15.49
N ASN A 228 18.58 2.11 -14.54
CA ASN A 228 19.91 1.51 -14.66
C ASN A 228 19.92 -0.01 -14.38
N ALA A 229 18.97 -0.50 -13.57
CA ALA A 229 18.89 -1.88 -13.15
C ALA A 229 18.52 -2.87 -14.28
N ALA A 230 18.04 -2.38 -15.43
CA ALA A 230 17.76 -3.20 -16.60
C ALA A 230 18.98 -4.00 -17.07
N SER A 231 20.18 -3.44 -16.91
CA SER A 231 21.45 -4.07 -17.27
C SER A 231 22.00 -5.06 -16.24
N GLU A 232 21.42 -5.10 -15.03
CA GLU A 232 21.92 -5.92 -13.95
C GLU A 232 21.50 -7.38 -14.08
N ALA A 233 22.42 -8.30 -13.73
CA ALA A 233 22.05 -9.70 -13.57
C ALA A 233 21.08 -9.84 -12.38
N PRO A 234 19.96 -10.60 -12.53
CA PRO A 234 19.10 -10.89 -11.39
C PRO A 234 19.85 -11.68 -10.33
N LEU A 235 19.43 -11.55 -9.06
CA LEU A 235 19.98 -12.35 -7.96
C LEU A 235 19.86 -13.84 -8.29
N ARG A 236 20.96 -14.57 -8.14
CA ARG A 236 21.01 -16.00 -8.50
C ARG A 236 20.05 -16.77 -7.58
N ALA A 237 19.17 -17.56 -8.20
CA ALA A 237 18.18 -18.37 -7.51
C ALA A 237 17.20 -17.57 -6.62
N LEU A 238 16.93 -16.31 -6.98
CA LEU A 238 15.78 -15.59 -6.43
C LEU A 238 14.49 -16.28 -6.90
N THR A 239 13.62 -16.61 -5.96
CA THR A 239 12.29 -17.14 -6.22
C THR A 239 11.24 -16.26 -5.56
N LEU A 240 10.07 -16.19 -6.18
CA LEU A 240 8.90 -15.60 -5.57
C LEU A 240 8.19 -16.71 -4.78
N GLU A 241 8.02 -16.50 -3.48
CA GLU A 241 7.07 -17.30 -2.75
C GLU A 241 5.69 -16.66 -2.88
N ASN A 242 4.76 -17.41 -3.46
CA ASN A 242 3.38 -17.03 -3.41
C ASN A 242 2.84 -17.24 -1.99
N THR A 243 2.70 -16.15 -1.25
CA THR A 243 2.10 -16.16 0.09
C THR A 243 0.58 -15.96 0.05
N PHE A 244 0.00 -15.80 -1.15
CA PHE A 244 -1.43 -15.66 -1.39
C PHE A 244 -2.21 -16.93 -1.05
N ASN A 245 -3.25 -16.81 -0.22
CA ASN A 245 -4.07 -17.94 0.21
C ASN A 245 -5.57 -17.65 0.04
N PRO A 246 -6.16 -17.96 -1.15
CA PRO A 246 -7.57 -17.67 -1.45
C PRO A 246 -8.52 -18.42 -0.51
N ARG A 247 -8.12 -19.59 0.01
CA ARG A 247 -8.93 -20.36 0.96
C ARG A 247 -8.99 -19.70 2.34
N GLN A 248 -7.92 -19.04 2.76
CA GLN A 248 -7.92 -18.25 4.00
C GLN A 248 -8.80 -17.01 3.86
N LEU A 249 -8.77 -16.34 2.70
CA LEU A 249 -9.64 -15.20 2.39
C LEU A 249 -11.12 -15.60 2.40
N LEU A 250 -11.49 -16.66 1.67
CA LEU A 250 -12.86 -17.20 1.65
C LEU A 250 -13.31 -17.65 3.05
N GLY A 251 -12.45 -18.34 3.80
CA GLY A 251 -12.75 -18.74 5.18
C GLY A 251 -12.96 -17.55 6.11
N GLY A 252 -12.19 -16.47 5.92
CA GLY A 252 -12.36 -15.21 6.63
C GLY A 252 -13.69 -14.51 6.30
N ILE A 253 -14.03 -14.40 5.01
CA ILE A 253 -15.30 -13.78 4.55
C ILE A 253 -16.50 -14.59 5.04
N ILE A 254 -16.48 -15.91 4.85
CA ILE A 254 -17.55 -16.81 5.32
C ILE A 254 -17.64 -16.75 6.85
N GLY A 255 -16.51 -16.77 7.55
CA GLY A 255 -16.46 -16.65 9.01
C GLY A 255 -17.04 -15.34 9.53
N ALA A 256 -16.71 -14.22 8.88
CA ALA A 256 -17.26 -12.90 9.20
C ALA A 256 -18.76 -12.84 8.90
N ALA A 257 -19.21 -13.37 7.75
CA ALA A 257 -20.62 -13.44 7.39
C ALA A 257 -21.42 -14.30 8.38
N ILE A 258 -20.97 -15.52 8.66
CA ILE A 258 -21.62 -16.41 9.64
C ILE A 258 -21.59 -15.78 11.04
N GLY A 259 -20.47 -15.18 11.45
CA GLY A 259 -20.34 -14.47 12.72
C GLY A 259 -21.31 -13.29 12.85
N PHE A 260 -21.46 -12.52 11.79
CA PHE A 260 -22.42 -11.42 11.72
C PHE A 260 -23.86 -11.93 11.74
N PHE A 261 -24.18 -12.97 10.95
CA PHE A 261 -25.51 -13.59 10.93
C PHE A 261 -25.87 -14.19 12.31
N LEU A 262 -24.99 -14.98 12.91
CA LEU A 262 -25.22 -15.54 14.25
C LEU A 262 -25.29 -14.44 15.31
N GLY A 263 -24.42 -13.43 15.25
CA GLY A 263 -24.42 -12.30 16.17
C GLY A 263 -25.68 -11.45 16.06
N PHE A 264 -26.20 -11.25 14.85
CA PHE A 264 -27.45 -10.54 14.61
C PHE A 264 -28.66 -11.40 15.01
N PHE A 265 -28.77 -12.65 14.56
CA PHE A 265 -29.90 -13.51 14.86
C PHE A 265 -29.98 -14.00 16.31
N LEU A 266 -28.85 -14.11 17.03
CA LEU A 266 -28.86 -14.44 18.46
C LEU A 266 -28.85 -13.18 19.34
N GLY A 267 -28.13 -12.13 18.93
CA GLY A 267 -28.03 -10.88 19.68
C GLY A 267 -29.29 -10.02 19.60
N PHE A 268 -29.98 -10.01 18.45
CA PHE A 268 -31.20 -9.21 18.26
C PHE A 268 -32.36 -9.70 19.15
N PRO A 269 -32.68 -11.00 19.26
CA PRO A 269 -33.68 -11.48 20.23
C PRO A 269 -33.26 -11.25 21.69
N LEU A 270 -31.96 -11.40 22.01
CA LEU A 270 -31.46 -11.15 23.37
C LEU A 270 -31.59 -9.67 23.79
N LEU A 271 -31.51 -8.73 22.85
CA LEU A 271 -31.74 -7.29 23.10
C LEU A 271 -33.18 -7.02 23.58
N PHE A 272 -34.17 -7.80 23.11
CA PHE A 272 -35.56 -7.67 23.54
C PHE A 272 -35.84 -8.38 24.88
N LEU A 273 -35.06 -9.40 25.25
CA LEU A 273 -35.23 -10.16 26.48
C LEU A 273 -34.58 -9.52 27.73
N ILE A 274 -33.48 -8.76 27.58
CA ILE A 274 -32.61 -8.36 28.73
C ILE A 274 -32.34 -6.84 28.79
N GLY A 275 -32.82 -6.05 27.83
CA GLY A 275 -32.78 -4.59 27.86
C GLY A 275 -31.44 -3.96 27.42
N LYS A 276 -31.44 -2.61 27.30
CA LYS A 276 -30.54 -1.76 26.50
C LYS A 276 -29.00 -1.88 26.69
N LYS A 277 -28.48 -2.72 27.59
CA LYS A 277 -27.03 -2.78 27.91
C LYS A 277 -26.18 -3.68 26.99
N PHE A 278 -26.78 -4.39 26.03
CA PHE A 278 -26.09 -5.40 25.22
C PHE A 278 -25.70 -5.00 23.79
N PHE A 279 -25.81 -3.71 23.41
CA PHE A 279 -25.34 -3.23 22.09
C PHE A 279 -23.85 -3.52 21.84
N LEU A 280 -23.03 -3.60 22.90
CA LEU A 280 -21.61 -3.96 22.82
C LEU A 280 -21.35 -5.44 22.48
N LEU A 281 -22.36 -6.31 22.58
CA LEU A 281 -22.19 -7.74 22.30
C LEU A 281 -22.18 -8.04 20.80
N ILE A 282 -22.82 -7.20 19.98
CA ILE A 282 -22.89 -7.40 18.53
C ILE A 282 -21.49 -7.27 17.89
N PRO A 283 -20.69 -6.21 18.16
CA PRO A 283 -19.31 -6.14 17.68
C PRO A 283 -18.44 -7.29 18.20
N VAL A 284 -18.62 -7.68 19.47
CA VAL A 284 -17.84 -8.76 20.10
C VAL A 284 -18.15 -10.12 19.47
N LEU A 285 -19.41 -10.40 19.15
CA LEU A 285 -19.83 -11.64 18.47
C LEU A 285 -19.40 -11.65 17.01
N ALA A 286 -19.43 -10.50 16.31
CA ALA A 286 -18.92 -10.39 14.95
C ALA A 286 -17.39 -10.62 14.89
N LEU A 287 -16.63 -9.96 15.78
CA LEU A 287 -15.18 -10.16 15.92
C LEU A 287 -14.84 -11.59 16.37
N GLY A 288 -15.60 -12.13 17.32
CA GLY A 288 -15.48 -13.51 17.78
C GLY A 288 -15.75 -14.52 16.68
N GLY A 289 -16.80 -14.31 15.87
CA GLY A 289 -17.12 -15.16 14.72
C GLY A 289 -16.07 -15.08 13.61
N ALA A 290 -15.55 -13.89 13.30
CA ALA A 290 -14.44 -13.72 12.36
C ALA A 290 -13.16 -14.43 12.85
N ALA A 291 -12.84 -14.32 14.14
CA ALA A 291 -11.71 -15.02 14.75
C ALA A 291 -11.91 -16.56 14.73
N LEU A 292 -13.11 -17.04 15.03
CA LEU A 292 -13.46 -18.46 15.01
C LEU A 292 -13.42 -19.04 13.59
N GLY A 293 -13.95 -18.30 12.61
CA GLY A 293 -13.89 -18.66 11.19
C GLY A 293 -12.46 -18.75 10.67
N ASN A 294 -11.60 -17.80 11.05
CA ASN A 294 -10.17 -17.86 10.75
C ASN A 294 -9.49 -19.08 11.41
N TRP A 295 -9.84 -19.40 12.65
CA TRP A 295 -9.33 -20.58 13.35
C TRP A 295 -9.77 -21.90 12.72
N ILE A 296 -11.05 -22.02 12.33
CA ILE A 296 -11.60 -23.20 11.62
C ILE A 296 -10.92 -23.35 10.26
N GLY A 297 -10.78 -22.26 9.50
CA GLY A 297 -10.05 -22.24 8.24
C GLY A 297 -8.61 -22.74 8.39
N LYS A 298 -7.89 -22.26 9.41
CA LYS A 298 -6.53 -22.74 9.73
C LYS A 298 -6.47 -24.20 10.18
N ARG A 299 -7.50 -24.74 10.84
CA ARG A 299 -7.53 -26.15 11.29
C ARG A 299 -7.87 -27.13 10.16
N LEU A 300 -8.77 -26.77 9.25
CA LEU A 300 -9.06 -27.57 8.05
C LEU A 300 -7.82 -27.73 7.16
N MET A 301 -6.85 -26.82 7.26
CA MET A 301 -5.54 -26.92 6.59
C MET A 301 -4.59 -27.94 7.21
N ARG A 302 -4.77 -28.37 8.47
CA ARG A 302 -3.86 -29.34 9.13
C ARG A 302 -4.24 -30.81 8.90
N SER A 303 -5.41 -31.08 8.31
CA SER A 303 -5.88 -32.46 8.07
C SER A 303 -5.65 -32.95 6.63
N LYS A 304 -4.73 -32.32 5.88
CA LYS A 304 -4.22 -32.81 4.61
C LYS A 304 -2.70 -32.85 4.65
#